data_AF-A0A2D6CZZ6-F1
#
_entry.id   AF-A0A2D6CZZ6-F1
#
_cell.length_a   1.000
_cell.length_b   1.000
_cell.length_c   1.000
_cell.angle_alpha   90.00
_cell.angle_beta   90.00
_cell.angle_gamma   90.00
#
_symmetry.space_group_name_H-M   'P 1'
#
loop_
_entity.id
_entity.type
_entity.pdbx_description
1 polymer ?
#
loop_
_entity_poly.entity_id
_entity_poly.type
_entity_poly.pdbx_seq_one_letter_code
_entity_poly.pdbx_strand_id
1 'polypeptide(L)'
;AIRRREMTRHAGAPYGFLLLICTMGIIAMADERMTAPYEGDEQPLGDVADNGVNILLDHAHQFLFFTAWDVPPAIRSGGFRVVSSQATLDTVLAPGGASRVRITQGDHRPFGWWENPAYNAIITYQVDPKAQPYLPEEIAAVRAFVEGGGGLVMIGGGRPSEDAAERWPINDLAAEFGARFTHRRTSVSKPDDAPRHGIATPLTLPDGAEAGAIEVDGAWTPLLGDDAPVLARRKFGAGRVLVISDLDMLKCSDMGDGADAINRAFLTLALQWVTADSEPAGGDRRLPREAWGGGAIYPEMEASVGQVTVFYARNQPAWMLDVIRDDMPEVKRTIESWLPSAPSDEGMHLILSAGAGGGWAVNIYTPKEVGIIALDREAILSIFAHELAHTMDDGPPGAGGKIGGRMPWPYSEAHAGWFQGKIEELRTGARGGHDPNATLNDDPDHRTVDLTALENRGPDNGIAWRKLWWIWQKLDDQYGPTWYARWLWVKNTRWGDTPDRALTWDDVVEDMSIAVGEDLFAFFSDIGTTLGRERLGEVEFLGARLSLPAAVIELTDGGDARLEPIDDDYRRPWR
;
A
#
# COMPACT_ATOMS: atom_id res chain seq x y z
N ALA A 1 -38.96 56.73 -5.52
CA ALA A 1 -38.87 58.07 -6.16
C ALA A 1 -37.44 58.59 -6.00
N ILE A 2 -36.59 58.37 -7.00
CA ILE A 2 -35.92 59.40 -7.86
C ILE A 2 -35.10 60.45 -7.09
N ARG A 3 -33.77 60.40 -7.31
CA ARG A 3 -32.80 61.47 -7.72
C ARG A 3 -31.41 61.04 -7.22
N ARG A 4 -30.42 60.58 -8.01
CA ARG A 4 -29.68 61.16 -9.15
C ARG A 4 -29.28 62.64 -9.02
N ARG A 5 -27.98 62.86 -8.78
CA ARG A 5 -27.04 63.86 -9.33
C ARG A 5 -25.67 63.60 -8.65
N GLU A 6 -24.50 63.72 -9.24
CA GLU A 6 -24.03 64.07 -10.59
C GLU A 6 -22.55 63.63 -10.69
N MET A 7 -22.09 63.33 -11.91
CA MET A 7 -20.75 62.85 -12.24
C MET A 7 -19.74 63.98 -12.44
N THR A 8 -18.46 63.70 -12.14
CA THR A 8 -17.26 64.09 -12.92
C THR A 8 -16.11 63.13 -12.52
N ARG A 9 -15.83 62.06 -13.28
CA ARG A 9 -14.86 61.92 -14.40
C ARG A 9 -13.40 62.31 -14.10
N HIS A 10 -12.55 61.30 -13.89
CA HIS A 10 -11.38 60.95 -14.73
C HIS A 10 -10.89 59.54 -14.32
N ALA A 11 -11.04 58.54 -15.21
CA ALA A 11 -9.97 57.91 -16.01
C ALA A 11 -9.16 56.86 -15.19
N GLY A 12 -9.11 55.56 -15.49
CA GLY A 12 -9.60 54.77 -16.62
C GLY A 12 -9.96 53.33 -16.20
N ALA A 13 -10.77 52.69 -17.03
CA ALA A 13 -11.39 51.37 -16.86
C ALA A 13 -10.72 50.33 -17.79
N PRO A 14 -11.19 49.06 -17.90
CA PRO A 14 -12.15 48.32 -17.07
C PRO A 14 -11.67 46.91 -16.64
N TYR A 15 -12.24 46.42 -15.54
CA TYR A 15 -12.41 44.99 -15.28
C TYR A 15 -13.39 44.40 -16.30
N GLY A 16 -12.92 43.45 -17.11
CA GLY A 16 -13.73 42.60 -17.96
C GLY A 16 -13.77 41.19 -17.40
N PHE A 17 -14.97 40.66 -17.23
CA PHE A 17 -15.25 39.24 -17.09
C PHE A 17 -14.51 38.46 -18.19
N LEU A 18 -13.66 37.52 -17.82
CA LEU A 18 -13.21 36.45 -18.72
C LEU A 18 -13.44 35.11 -18.03
N LEU A 19 -14.37 34.38 -18.61
CA LEU A 19 -14.59 32.95 -18.44
C LEU A 19 -13.27 32.25 -18.80
N LEU A 20 -12.50 31.80 -17.80
CA LEU A 20 -11.31 30.99 -18.05
C LEU A 20 -11.73 29.52 -18.02
N ILE A 21 -11.86 28.95 -19.22
CA ILE A 21 -11.87 27.51 -19.44
C ILE A 21 -10.49 27.01 -18.98
N CYS A 22 -10.43 26.32 -17.84
CA CYS A 22 -9.25 25.57 -17.42
C CYS A 22 -9.10 24.34 -18.32
N THR A 23 -8.45 24.52 -19.47
CA THR A 23 -7.80 23.41 -20.17
C THR A 23 -6.74 22.82 -19.24
N MET A 24 -6.93 21.57 -18.84
CA MET A 24 -5.94 20.76 -18.14
C MET A 24 -4.66 20.72 -18.98
N GLY A 25 -3.67 21.52 -18.59
CA GLY A 25 -2.31 21.39 -19.07
C GLY A 25 -1.62 20.32 -18.27
N ILE A 26 -1.35 19.18 -18.92
CA ILE A 26 -0.39 18.18 -18.46
C ILE A 26 0.96 18.90 -18.35
N ILE A 27 1.39 19.24 -17.13
CA ILE A 27 2.76 19.70 -16.88
C ILE A 27 3.62 18.45 -16.76
N ALA A 28 4.24 18.05 -17.88
CA ALA A 28 5.37 17.14 -17.84
C ALA A 28 6.54 17.89 -17.18
N MET A 29 6.87 17.53 -15.94
CA MET A 29 8.17 17.88 -15.39
C MET A 29 9.23 17.07 -16.12
N ALA A 30 10.09 17.75 -16.88
CA ALA A 30 11.20 17.14 -17.58
C ALA A 30 12.30 16.81 -16.55
N ASP A 31 12.44 15.53 -16.22
CA ASP A 31 13.59 15.02 -15.48
C ASP A 31 14.72 14.65 -16.48
N GLU A 32 15.90 15.22 -16.26
CA GLU A 32 17.09 15.00 -17.07
C GLU A 32 17.68 13.61 -16.77
N ARG A 33 17.04 12.54 -17.26
CA ARG A 33 17.66 11.21 -17.33
C ARG A 33 17.03 10.19 -18.30
N MET A 34 16.16 10.60 -19.22
CA MET A 34 15.57 9.66 -20.21
C MET A 34 16.19 9.84 -21.60
N THR A 35 16.98 8.86 -22.05
CA THR A 35 17.55 8.83 -23.41
C THR A 35 16.64 8.14 -24.43
N ALA A 36 15.64 7.39 -23.98
CA ALA A 36 14.62 6.74 -24.81
C ALA A 36 13.25 6.70 -24.10
N PRO A 37 12.12 6.83 -24.83
CA PRO A 37 10.79 6.73 -24.25
C PRO A 37 10.55 5.33 -23.65
N TYR A 38 9.74 5.25 -22.59
CA TYR A 38 9.33 3.98 -22.00
C TYR A 38 8.42 3.22 -22.97
N GLU A 39 8.82 2.02 -23.36
CA GLU A 39 8.10 1.17 -24.33
C GLU A 39 7.25 0.08 -23.68
N GLY A 40 7.19 0.02 -22.35
CA GLY A 40 6.61 -1.11 -21.61
C GLY A 40 7.66 -2.16 -21.20
N ASP A 41 7.22 -3.14 -20.40
CA ASP A 41 8.04 -4.26 -19.93
C ASP A 41 7.75 -5.54 -20.72
N GLU A 42 8.79 -6.28 -21.05
CA GLU A 42 8.63 -7.56 -21.72
C GLU A 42 7.89 -8.58 -20.83
N GLN A 43 6.78 -9.12 -21.34
CA GLN A 43 6.00 -10.14 -20.62
C GLN A 43 6.77 -11.46 -20.52
N PRO A 44 6.95 -12.03 -19.31
CA PRO A 44 7.79 -13.20 -19.09
C PRO A 44 7.05 -14.50 -19.43
N LEU A 45 6.93 -14.82 -20.72
CA LEU A 45 6.24 -16.02 -21.21
C LEU A 45 7.11 -17.30 -21.21
N GLY A 46 8.42 -17.19 -20.94
CA GLY A 46 9.35 -18.32 -21.03
C GLY A 46 9.41 -18.88 -22.46
N ASP A 47 9.35 -20.21 -22.58
CA ASP A 47 9.38 -20.94 -23.86
C ASP A 47 8.00 -21.10 -24.53
N VAL A 48 6.94 -20.59 -23.91
CA VAL A 48 5.58 -20.70 -24.45
C VAL A 48 5.37 -19.67 -25.56
N ALA A 49 4.72 -20.10 -26.65
CA ALA A 49 4.40 -19.21 -27.76
C ALA A 49 3.39 -18.14 -27.32
N ASP A 50 3.73 -16.88 -27.61
CA ASP A 50 2.84 -15.74 -27.43
C ASP A 50 1.64 -15.83 -28.36
N ASN A 51 0.44 -15.88 -27.79
CA ASN A 51 -0.81 -15.96 -28.55
C ASN A 51 -1.39 -14.58 -28.93
N GLY A 52 -0.74 -13.50 -28.50
CA GLY A 52 -1.16 -12.11 -28.77
C GLY A 52 -2.40 -11.66 -28.01
N VAL A 53 -2.85 -12.43 -27.01
CA VAL A 53 -4.07 -12.15 -26.23
C VAL A 53 -3.69 -11.48 -24.91
N ASN A 54 -4.27 -10.31 -24.65
CA ASN A 54 -4.04 -9.50 -23.45
C ASN A 54 -5.15 -9.72 -22.41
N ILE A 55 -4.78 -10.03 -21.18
CA ILE A 55 -5.70 -10.29 -20.06
C ILE A 55 -5.51 -9.19 -19.00
N LEU A 56 -6.62 -8.55 -18.62
CA LEU A 56 -6.68 -7.59 -17.52
C LEU A 56 -7.06 -8.28 -16.22
N LEU A 57 -6.26 -8.10 -15.16
CA LEU A 57 -6.62 -8.47 -13.79
C LEU A 57 -7.08 -7.23 -13.02
N ASP A 58 -8.30 -7.28 -12.51
CA ASP A 58 -8.96 -6.16 -11.83
C ASP A 58 -8.62 -6.09 -10.34
N HIS A 59 -7.50 -5.45 -10.00
CA HIS A 59 -7.11 -5.23 -8.60
C HIS A 59 -7.93 -4.11 -7.92
N ALA A 60 -8.65 -3.27 -8.68
CA ALA A 60 -9.47 -2.19 -8.14
C ALA A 60 -10.68 -2.68 -7.33
N HIS A 61 -11.02 -3.97 -7.43
CA HIS A 61 -12.16 -4.58 -6.73
C HIS A 61 -11.81 -5.80 -5.87
N GLN A 62 -10.54 -5.93 -5.43
CA GLN A 62 -10.02 -6.98 -4.54
C GLN A 62 -9.41 -8.22 -5.22
N PHE A 63 -8.98 -8.15 -6.48
CA PHE A 63 -8.09 -9.17 -7.03
C PHE A 63 -6.69 -9.04 -6.40
N LEU A 64 -6.56 -9.49 -5.15
CA LEU A 64 -5.44 -9.19 -4.26
C LEU A 64 -4.17 -9.99 -4.61
N PHE A 65 -3.05 -9.30 -4.47
CA PHE A 65 -1.69 -9.80 -4.65
C PHE A 65 -1.35 -11.02 -3.76
N PHE A 66 -1.81 -11.07 -2.50
CA PHE A 66 -1.50 -12.17 -1.57
C PHE A 66 -2.29 -13.45 -1.86
N THR A 67 -3.53 -13.34 -2.33
CA THR A 67 -4.40 -14.51 -2.56
C THR A 67 -4.32 -15.08 -3.97
N ALA A 68 -3.67 -14.35 -4.90
CA ALA A 68 -3.63 -14.68 -6.32
C ALA A 68 -2.23 -14.57 -6.94
N TRP A 69 -1.15 -14.66 -6.13
CA TRP A 69 0.23 -14.54 -6.62
C TRP A 69 0.56 -15.50 -7.77
N ASP A 70 0.00 -16.71 -7.73
CA ASP A 70 0.25 -17.74 -8.73
C ASP A 70 -0.61 -17.57 -10.00
N VAL A 71 -1.59 -16.67 -10.00
CA VAL A 71 -2.50 -16.47 -11.13
C VAL A 71 -1.80 -15.83 -12.33
N PRO A 72 -1.07 -14.71 -12.23
CA PRO A 72 -0.36 -14.15 -13.39
C PRO A 72 0.63 -15.14 -14.03
N PRO A 73 1.50 -15.86 -13.28
CA PRO A 73 2.33 -16.93 -13.85
C PRO A 73 1.51 -18.05 -14.52
N ALA A 74 0.40 -18.48 -13.91
CA ALA A 74 -0.48 -19.49 -14.49
C ALA A 74 -1.07 -19.04 -15.83
N ILE A 75 -1.55 -17.79 -15.94
CA ILE A 75 -2.06 -17.23 -17.19
C ILE A 75 -0.95 -17.17 -18.26
N ARG A 76 0.24 -16.68 -17.90
CA ARG A 76 1.39 -16.60 -18.81
C ARG A 76 1.82 -17.97 -19.35
N SER A 77 1.68 -19.03 -18.55
CA SER A 77 1.96 -20.41 -18.99
C SER A 77 1.05 -20.90 -20.13
N GLY A 78 -0.11 -20.27 -20.33
CA GLY A 78 -1.01 -20.50 -21.46
C GLY A 78 -0.67 -19.68 -22.72
N GLY A 79 0.40 -18.89 -22.71
CA GLY A 79 0.83 -18.02 -23.80
C GLY A 79 0.16 -16.65 -23.82
N PHE A 80 -0.63 -16.32 -22.79
CA PHE A 80 -1.34 -15.06 -22.65
C PHE A 80 -0.46 -13.97 -22.01
N ARG A 81 -0.72 -12.71 -22.35
CA ARG A 81 -0.08 -11.55 -21.74
C ARG A 81 -0.97 -11.00 -20.62
N VAL A 82 -0.40 -10.56 -19.50
CA VAL A 82 -1.17 -10.18 -18.30
C VAL A 82 -0.78 -8.79 -17.82
N VAL A 83 -1.79 -7.98 -17.55
CA VAL A 83 -1.64 -6.68 -16.89
C VAL A 83 -2.62 -6.60 -15.73
N SER A 84 -2.11 -6.31 -14.54
CA SER A 84 -2.91 -6.03 -13.35
C SER A 84 -3.16 -4.53 -13.19
N SER A 85 -4.38 -4.14 -12.80
CA SER A 85 -4.76 -2.73 -12.64
C SER A 85 -5.46 -2.46 -11.33
N GLN A 86 -4.93 -1.49 -10.59
CA GLN A 86 -5.59 -0.89 -9.42
C GLN A 86 -6.44 0.34 -9.79
N ALA A 87 -6.43 0.78 -11.05
CA ALA A 87 -7.34 1.81 -11.56
C ALA A 87 -8.72 1.22 -11.88
N THR A 88 -9.75 2.07 -11.80
CA THR A 88 -11.13 1.66 -12.13
C THR A 88 -11.23 1.12 -13.56
N LEU A 89 -12.18 0.19 -13.77
CA LEU A 89 -12.35 -0.51 -15.04
C LEU A 89 -12.70 0.46 -16.19
N ASP A 90 -13.50 1.49 -15.94
CA ASP A 90 -13.81 2.52 -16.94
C ASP A 90 -12.56 3.30 -17.37
N THR A 91 -11.60 3.50 -16.46
CA THR A 91 -10.36 4.21 -16.74
C THR A 91 -9.44 3.37 -17.62
N VAL A 92 -9.19 2.12 -17.25
CA VAL A 92 -8.23 1.24 -17.94
C VAL A 92 -8.77 0.69 -19.27
N LEU A 93 -10.10 0.59 -19.41
CA LEU A 93 -10.76 0.18 -20.66
C LEU A 93 -11.02 1.34 -21.63
N ALA A 94 -10.82 2.60 -21.21
CA ALA A 94 -11.10 3.76 -22.04
C ALA A 94 -10.26 3.75 -23.34
N PRO A 95 -10.89 3.71 -24.53
CA PRO A 95 -10.18 3.77 -25.80
C PRO A 95 -9.39 5.08 -25.95
N GLY A 96 -8.09 4.98 -26.25
CA GLY A 96 -7.19 6.15 -26.33
C GLY A 96 -6.96 6.84 -24.98
N GLY A 97 -7.40 6.23 -23.89
CA GLY A 97 -7.08 6.65 -22.53
C GLY A 97 -5.65 6.31 -22.15
N ALA A 98 -5.25 6.74 -20.96
CA ALA A 98 -3.95 6.42 -20.40
C ALA A 98 -4.08 6.03 -18.93
N SER A 99 -3.19 5.15 -18.50
CA SER A 99 -3.10 4.63 -17.14
C SER A 99 -1.78 5.06 -16.48
N ARG A 100 -1.82 5.25 -15.16
CA ARG A 100 -0.62 5.52 -14.37
C ARG A 100 0.18 4.23 -14.24
N VAL A 101 1.45 4.28 -14.60
CA VAL A 101 2.38 3.14 -14.56
C VAL A 101 3.69 3.55 -13.90
N ARG A 102 4.48 2.54 -13.53
CA ARG A 102 5.88 2.72 -13.15
C ARG A 102 6.77 2.65 -14.39
N ILE A 103 7.57 3.68 -14.65
CA ILE A 103 8.54 3.67 -15.75
C ILE A 103 9.77 2.87 -15.31
N THR A 104 9.90 1.62 -15.76
CA THR A 104 10.93 0.67 -15.30
C THR A 104 12.27 0.86 -16.02
N GLN A 105 12.94 1.99 -15.80
CA GLN A 105 14.28 2.26 -16.35
C GLN A 105 15.32 2.49 -15.24
N GLY A 106 16.08 1.44 -14.90
CA GLY A 106 17.10 1.49 -13.84
C GLY A 106 16.49 1.53 -12.42
N ASP A 107 17.20 2.19 -11.50
CA ASP A 107 16.85 2.26 -10.07
C ASP A 107 16.01 3.51 -9.72
N HIS A 108 15.86 4.44 -10.67
CA HIS A 108 14.92 5.55 -10.56
C HIS A 108 13.77 5.31 -11.53
N ARG A 109 12.57 5.02 -11.01
CA ARG A 109 11.48 4.45 -11.81
C ARG A 109 10.24 5.33 -11.90
N PRO A 110 10.27 6.65 -12.14
CA PRO A 110 9.16 7.59 -11.88
C PRO A 110 7.76 7.14 -12.35
N PHE A 111 6.72 7.63 -11.67
CA PHE A 111 5.34 7.42 -12.13
C PHE A 111 5.11 8.23 -13.41
N GLY A 112 4.47 7.60 -14.39
CA GLY A 112 4.14 8.21 -15.67
C GLY A 112 2.80 7.72 -16.20
N TRP A 113 2.34 8.37 -17.27
CA TRP A 113 1.12 7.97 -17.98
C TRP A 113 1.49 7.18 -19.22
N TRP A 114 0.84 6.03 -19.42
CA TRP A 114 1.04 5.14 -20.56
C TRP A 114 -0.30 4.82 -21.21
N GLU A 115 -0.36 4.79 -22.53
CA GLU A 115 -1.59 4.53 -23.28
C GLU A 115 -2.22 3.19 -22.88
N ASN A 116 -3.53 3.15 -22.66
CA ASN A 116 -4.19 1.91 -22.26
C ASN A 116 -3.99 0.84 -23.34
N PRO A 117 -3.51 -0.38 -22.99
CA PRO A 117 -3.38 -1.44 -23.96
C PRO A 117 -4.77 -1.99 -24.31
N ALA A 118 -4.90 -2.55 -25.51
CA ALA A 118 -6.10 -3.28 -25.86
C ALA A 118 -6.17 -4.58 -25.05
N TYR A 119 -7.35 -4.92 -24.53
CA TYR A 119 -7.59 -6.15 -23.77
C TYR A 119 -8.53 -7.09 -24.51
N ASN A 120 -8.36 -8.39 -24.28
CA ASN A 120 -9.22 -9.43 -24.82
C ASN A 120 -10.14 -10.02 -23.75
N ALA A 121 -9.69 -10.07 -22.50
CA ALA A 121 -10.54 -10.44 -21.38
C ALA A 121 -10.23 -9.66 -20.11
N ILE A 122 -11.24 -9.57 -19.25
CA ILE A 122 -11.16 -9.07 -17.88
C ILE A 122 -11.38 -10.25 -16.94
N ILE A 123 -10.53 -10.38 -15.93
CA ILE A 123 -10.79 -11.23 -14.77
C ILE A 123 -10.99 -10.32 -13.56
N THR A 124 -12.15 -10.44 -12.93
CA THR A 124 -12.46 -9.74 -11.69
C THR A 124 -12.84 -10.71 -10.58
N TYR A 125 -12.42 -10.37 -9.36
CA TYR A 125 -12.60 -11.18 -8.17
C TYR A 125 -12.92 -10.26 -7.00
N GLN A 126 -13.93 -10.63 -6.24
CA GLN A 126 -14.25 -9.95 -4.99
C GLN A 126 -14.68 -10.98 -3.95
N VAL A 127 -14.01 -10.97 -2.79
CA VAL A 127 -14.29 -11.91 -1.69
C VAL A 127 -14.95 -11.27 -0.49
N ASP A 128 -14.59 -10.04 -0.19
CA ASP A 128 -15.17 -9.28 0.90
C ASP A 128 -16.35 -8.47 0.37
N PRO A 129 -17.58 -8.73 0.85
CA PRO A 129 -18.75 -7.95 0.50
C PRO A 129 -18.71 -6.48 0.97
N LYS A 130 -17.68 -6.09 1.72
CA LYS A 130 -17.41 -4.68 2.11
C LYS A 130 -16.37 -4.00 1.21
N ALA A 131 -15.80 -4.71 0.24
CA ALA A 131 -14.85 -4.15 -0.70
C ALA A 131 -15.49 -3.06 -1.59
N GLN A 132 -14.66 -2.47 -2.44
CA GLN A 132 -14.99 -1.33 -3.27
C GLN A 132 -16.16 -1.67 -4.22
N PRO A 133 -17.12 -0.75 -4.39
CA PRO A 133 -18.22 -0.92 -5.33
C PRO A 133 -17.74 -0.88 -6.78
N TYR A 134 -18.49 -1.50 -7.68
CA TYR A 134 -18.37 -1.24 -9.12
C TYR A 134 -19.19 0.01 -9.45
N LEU A 135 -18.56 1.07 -9.94
CA LEU A 135 -19.27 2.29 -10.30
C LEU A 135 -20.17 2.07 -11.52
N PRO A 136 -21.27 2.84 -11.69
CA PRO A 136 -22.12 2.75 -12.87
C PRO A 136 -21.36 2.89 -14.20
N GLU A 137 -20.35 3.74 -14.25
CA GLU A 137 -19.49 3.94 -15.43
C GLU A 137 -18.61 2.72 -15.70
N GLU A 138 -18.12 2.05 -14.66
CA GLU A 138 -17.35 0.80 -14.78
C GLU A 138 -18.23 -0.33 -15.30
N ILE A 139 -19.42 -0.50 -14.72
CA ILE A 139 -20.40 -1.48 -15.17
C ILE A 139 -20.75 -1.25 -16.66
N ALA A 140 -20.99 0.00 -17.05
CA ALA A 140 -21.27 0.36 -18.44
C ALA A 140 -20.08 0.06 -19.38
N ALA A 141 -18.85 0.36 -18.95
CA ALA A 141 -17.64 0.09 -19.71
C ALA A 141 -17.40 -1.42 -19.90
N VAL A 142 -17.55 -2.22 -18.83
CA VAL A 142 -17.45 -3.68 -18.90
C VAL A 142 -18.54 -4.28 -19.79
N ARG A 143 -19.78 -3.81 -19.65
CA ARG A 143 -20.89 -4.24 -20.51
C ARG A 143 -20.60 -3.95 -21.97
N ALA A 144 -20.18 -2.74 -22.31
CA ALA A 144 -19.83 -2.37 -23.68
C ALA A 144 -18.65 -3.19 -24.23
N PHE A 145 -17.63 -3.43 -23.40
CA PHE A 145 -16.49 -4.28 -23.74
C PHE A 145 -16.91 -5.71 -24.10
N VAL A 146 -17.77 -6.34 -23.28
CA VAL A 146 -18.29 -7.68 -23.55
C VAL A 146 -19.21 -7.69 -24.77
N GLU A 147 -20.12 -6.71 -24.90
CA GLU A 147 -21.00 -6.59 -26.07
C GLU A 147 -20.21 -6.49 -27.38
N GLY A 148 -19.07 -5.81 -27.35
CA GLY A 148 -18.14 -5.63 -28.47
C GLY A 148 -17.26 -6.84 -28.81
N GLY A 149 -17.32 -7.93 -28.04
CA GLY A 149 -16.55 -9.15 -28.31
C GLY A 149 -15.51 -9.50 -27.26
N GLY A 150 -15.35 -8.69 -26.21
CA GLY A 150 -14.46 -8.97 -25.09
C GLY A 150 -14.95 -10.12 -24.20
N GLY A 151 -14.02 -10.73 -23.47
CA GLY A 151 -14.30 -11.78 -22.50
C GLY A 151 -14.39 -11.26 -21.06
N LEU A 152 -15.28 -11.80 -20.24
CA LEU A 152 -15.37 -11.49 -18.81
C LEU A 152 -15.37 -12.77 -17.96
N VAL A 153 -14.52 -12.82 -16.95
CA VAL A 153 -14.51 -13.84 -15.90
C VAL A 153 -14.79 -13.15 -14.56
N MET A 154 -15.93 -13.46 -13.94
CA MET A 154 -16.29 -12.97 -12.61
C MET A 154 -16.14 -14.09 -11.59
N ILE A 155 -15.46 -13.79 -10.49
CA ILE A 155 -15.11 -14.75 -9.46
C ILE A 155 -15.61 -14.25 -8.11
N GLY A 156 -16.45 -15.05 -7.45
CA GLY A 156 -16.84 -14.81 -6.07
C GLY A 156 -15.76 -15.28 -5.08
N GLY A 157 -15.95 -14.99 -3.80
CA GLY A 157 -15.04 -15.41 -2.72
C GLY A 157 -15.64 -16.40 -1.73
N GLY A 158 -16.41 -17.35 -2.23
CA GLY A 158 -16.91 -18.45 -1.40
C GLY A 158 -18.24 -18.15 -0.73
N ARG A 159 -18.29 -18.27 0.61
CA ARG A 159 -19.54 -18.49 1.38
C ARG A 159 -19.85 -17.31 2.32
N PRO A 160 -20.30 -16.14 1.82
CA PRO A 160 -20.70 -15.03 2.67
C PRO A 160 -21.96 -15.37 3.49
N SER A 161 -22.26 -14.59 4.53
CA SER A 161 -23.58 -14.61 5.17
C SER A 161 -24.66 -14.10 4.22
N GLU A 162 -25.93 -14.36 4.52
CA GLU A 162 -27.07 -13.88 3.73
C GLU A 162 -27.05 -12.35 3.56
N ASP A 163 -26.99 -11.61 4.68
CA ASP A 163 -26.88 -10.14 4.67
C ASP A 163 -25.67 -9.60 3.91
N ALA A 164 -24.58 -10.37 3.84
CA ALA A 164 -23.37 -9.99 3.13
C ALA A 164 -23.51 -10.28 1.63
N ALA A 165 -24.11 -11.41 1.24
CA ALA A 165 -24.44 -11.73 -0.15
C ALA A 165 -25.43 -10.72 -0.77
N GLU A 166 -26.38 -10.21 0.01
CA GLU A 166 -27.33 -9.18 -0.43
C GLU A 166 -26.67 -7.84 -0.76
N ARG A 167 -25.56 -7.52 -0.11
CA ARG A 167 -24.83 -6.25 -0.27
C ARG A 167 -23.52 -6.40 -1.04
N TRP A 168 -23.27 -7.57 -1.63
CA TRP A 168 -22.00 -7.91 -2.26
C TRP A 168 -21.82 -7.14 -3.57
N PRO A 169 -20.87 -6.20 -3.69
CA PRO A 169 -20.83 -5.31 -4.84
C PRO A 169 -20.63 -5.98 -6.20
N ILE A 170 -19.94 -7.12 -6.27
CA ILE A 170 -19.82 -7.89 -7.51
C ILE A 170 -21.18 -8.33 -8.09
N ASN A 171 -22.23 -8.40 -7.27
CA ASN A 171 -23.58 -8.69 -7.75
C ASN A 171 -24.19 -7.55 -8.57
N ASP A 172 -23.73 -6.31 -8.40
CA ASP A 172 -24.16 -5.19 -9.26
C ASP A 172 -23.65 -5.40 -10.70
N LEU A 173 -22.39 -5.84 -10.85
CA LEU A 173 -21.84 -6.21 -12.16
C LEU A 173 -22.47 -7.51 -12.70
N ALA A 174 -22.61 -8.55 -11.86
CA ALA A 174 -23.14 -9.84 -12.29
C ALA A 174 -24.60 -9.75 -12.78
N ALA A 175 -25.39 -8.83 -12.20
CA ALA A 175 -26.79 -8.61 -12.57
C ALA A 175 -26.96 -8.15 -14.02
N GLU A 176 -26.03 -7.35 -14.56
CA GLU A 176 -26.04 -6.95 -15.98
C GLU A 176 -25.96 -8.12 -16.95
N PHE A 177 -25.38 -9.24 -16.48
CA PHE A 177 -25.24 -10.47 -17.24
C PHE A 177 -26.24 -11.54 -16.80
N GLY A 178 -27.20 -11.22 -15.94
CA GLY A 178 -28.23 -12.15 -15.45
C GLY A 178 -27.69 -13.24 -14.53
N ALA A 179 -26.67 -12.92 -13.73
CA ALA A 179 -26.10 -13.81 -12.71
C ALA A 179 -26.09 -13.13 -11.33
N ARG A 180 -25.98 -13.94 -10.27
CA ARG A 180 -25.86 -13.47 -8.89
C ARG A 180 -25.12 -14.51 -8.03
N PHE A 181 -24.13 -14.06 -7.28
CA PHE A 181 -23.47 -14.85 -6.24
C PHE A 181 -24.32 -14.85 -4.97
N THR A 182 -24.48 -16.02 -4.35
CA THR A 182 -25.40 -16.20 -3.20
C THR A 182 -24.69 -16.70 -1.95
N HIS A 183 -25.39 -16.64 -0.81
CA HIS A 183 -24.94 -17.25 0.45
C HIS A 183 -25.18 -18.77 0.50
N ARG A 184 -25.99 -19.31 -0.43
CA ARG A 184 -26.43 -20.71 -0.40
C ARG A 184 -25.29 -21.64 -0.79
N ARG A 185 -25.40 -22.88 -0.32
CA ARG A 185 -24.46 -23.94 -0.65
C ARG A 185 -25.07 -24.90 -1.66
N THR A 186 -24.20 -25.48 -2.46
CA THR A 186 -24.53 -26.61 -3.32
C THR A 186 -23.38 -27.61 -3.28
N SER A 187 -23.74 -28.88 -3.42
CA SER A 187 -22.77 -29.96 -3.60
C SER A 187 -22.22 -29.94 -5.03
N VAL A 188 -21.01 -30.48 -5.17
CA VAL A 188 -20.39 -30.74 -6.46
C VAL A 188 -19.98 -32.21 -6.54
N SER A 189 -20.66 -32.98 -7.38
CA SER A 189 -20.40 -34.41 -7.56
C SER A 189 -19.09 -34.72 -8.30
N LYS A 190 -18.62 -35.97 -8.17
CA LYS A 190 -17.34 -36.43 -8.74
C LYS A 190 -17.33 -36.34 -10.27
N PRO A 191 -16.14 -36.12 -10.88
CA PRO A 191 -15.97 -36.26 -12.34
C PRO A 191 -16.39 -37.65 -12.89
N ASP A 192 -16.29 -38.69 -12.06
CA ASP A 192 -16.61 -40.08 -12.46
C ASP A 192 -18.12 -40.39 -12.44
N ASP A 193 -18.91 -39.61 -11.69
CA ASP A 193 -20.37 -39.78 -11.58
C ASP A 193 -21.13 -39.01 -12.68
N ALA A 194 -20.49 -38.00 -13.30
CA ALA A 194 -20.96 -37.30 -14.49
C ALA A 194 -19.76 -36.78 -15.31
N PRO A 195 -19.60 -37.15 -16.60
CA PRO A 195 -18.46 -36.70 -17.38
C PRO A 195 -18.42 -35.17 -17.50
N ARG A 196 -17.33 -34.56 -17.02
CA ARG A 196 -17.07 -33.12 -17.20
C ARG A 196 -16.68 -32.85 -18.65
N HIS A 197 -17.39 -31.94 -19.31
CA HIS A 197 -17.15 -31.60 -20.71
C HIS A 197 -16.63 -30.17 -20.88
N GLY A 198 -15.67 -30.00 -21.80
CA GLY A 198 -15.18 -28.69 -22.21
C GLY A 198 -14.34 -28.01 -21.14
N ILE A 199 -14.71 -26.79 -20.75
CA ILE A 199 -13.90 -25.94 -19.88
C ILE A 199 -13.70 -26.60 -18.51
N ALA A 200 -14.70 -27.31 -17.97
CA ALA A 200 -14.65 -27.89 -16.63
C ALA A 200 -13.89 -29.23 -16.53
N THR A 201 -13.45 -29.81 -17.65
CA THR A 201 -12.79 -31.13 -17.69
C THR A 201 -11.58 -31.27 -16.77
N PRO A 202 -10.62 -30.32 -16.73
CA PRO A 202 -9.46 -30.48 -15.86
C PRO A 202 -9.80 -30.31 -14.37
N LEU A 203 -10.76 -29.45 -13.99
CA LEU A 203 -11.02 -29.11 -12.58
C LEU A 203 -11.06 -30.35 -11.66
N THR A 204 -10.29 -30.32 -10.58
CA THR A 204 -10.34 -31.32 -9.51
C THR A 204 -10.81 -30.64 -8.23
N LEU A 205 -11.85 -31.20 -7.60
CA LEU A 205 -12.38 -30.71 -6.32
C LEU A 205 -12.41 -31.88 -5.32
N PRO A 206 -12.24 -31.62 -4.01
CA PRO A 206 -12.44 -32.64 -2.97
C PRO A 206 -13.86 -33.24 -3.02
N ASP A 207 -13.99 -34.53 -2.66
CA ASP A 207 -15.28 -35.25 -2.63
C ASP A 207 -16.27 -34.59 -1.67
N GLY A 208 -17.51 -34.34 -2.12
CA GLY A 208 -18.54 -33.67 -1.32
C GLY A 208 -18.20 -32.21 -0.96
N ALA A 209 -17.30 -31.56 -1.68
CA ALA A 209 -17.00 -30.16 -1.48
C ALA A 209 -18.25 -29.31 -1.69
N GLU A 210 -18.67 -28.61 -0.64
CA GLU A 210 -19.67 -27.56 -0.76
C GLU A 210 -19.03 -26.32 -1.41
N ALA A 211 -19.72 -25.71 -2.36
CA ALA A 211 -19.33 -24.43 -2.94
C ALA A 211 -20.49 -23.43 -2.87
N GLY A 212 -20.16 -22.15 -3.04
CA GLY A 212 -21.16 -21.08 -3.11
C GLY A 212 -22.03 -21.27 -4.36
N ALA A 213 -23.34 -21.32 -4.18
CA ALA A 213 -24.28 -21.41 -5.29
C ALA A 213 -24.36 -20.07 -6.03
N ILE A 214 -24.42 -20.15 -7.36
CA ILE A 214 -24.64 -19.03 -8.27
C ILE A 214 -26.06 -19.14 -8.82
N GLU A 215 -26.82 -18.06 -8.71
CA GLU A 215 -28.08 -17.91 -9.42
C GLU A 215 -27.82 -17.37 -10.81
N VAL A 216 -28.43 -17.99 -11.83
CA VAL A 216 -28.32 -17.57 -13.22
C VAL A 216 -29.68 -17.66 -13.90
N ASP A 217 -29.93 -16.76 -14.86
CA ASP A 217 -31.11 -16.81 -15.70
C ASP A 217 -31.03 -17.94 -16.76
N GLY A 218 -32.12 -18.15 -17.52
CA GLY A 218 -32.20 -19.20 -18.54
C GLY A 218 -31.29 -19.03 -19.76
N ALA A 219 -30.59 -17.91 -19.90
CA ALA A 219 -29.60 -17.70 -20.97
C ALA A 219 -28.22 -18.26 -20.64
N TRP A 220 -27.99 -18.67 -19.38
CA TRP A 220 -26.74 -19.30 -18.95
C TRP A 220 -26.74 -20.81 -19.20
N THR A 221 -25.55 -21.35 -19.45
CA THR A 221 -25.28 -22.79 -19.44
C THR A 221 -24.47 -23.14 -18.19
N PRO A 222 -25.08 -23.81 -17.20
CA PRO A 222 -24.36 -24.40 -16.09
C PRO A 222 -23.33 -25.42 -16.59
N LEU A 223 -22.12 -25.39 -16.04
CA LEU A 223 -21.03 -26.32 -16.36
C LEU A 223 -20.69 -27.24 -15.19
N LEU A 224 -20.96 -26.80 -13.96
CA LEU A 224 -20.69 -27.54 -12.74
C LEU A 224 -21.67 -27.12 -11.65
N GLY A 225 -22.06 -28.06 -10.78
CA GLY A 225 -22.98 -27.87 -9.65
C GLY A 225 -24.18 -28.80 -9.74
N ASP A 226 -24.57 -29.40 -8.61
CA ASP A 226 -25.61 -30.42 -8.57
C ASP A 226 -27.02 -29.80 -8.57
N ASP A 227 -27.38 -29.10 -7.48
CA ASP A 227 -28.68 -28.44 -7.32
C ASP A 227 -28.68 -26.99 -7.83
N ALA A 228 -27.51 -26.35 -7.79
CA ALA A 228 -27.30 -25.01 -8.29
C ALA A 228 -25.90 -24.90 -8.95
N PRO A 229 -25.73 -24.01 -9.95
CA PRO A 229 -24.44 -23.80 -10.59
C PRO A 229 -23.37 -23.26 -9.63
N VAL A 230 -22.13 -23.74 -9.79
CA VAL A 230 -20.90 -23.16 -9.18
C VAL A 230 -19.94 -22.63 -10.25
N LEU A 231 -20.16 -23.08 -11.49
CA LEU A 231 -19.49 -22.62 -12.70
C LEU A 231 -20.54 -22.55 -13.79
N ALA A 232 -20.71 -21.40 -14.43
CA ALA A 232 -21.62 -21.23 -15.55
C ALA A 232 -21.03 -20.30 -16.60
N ARG A 233 -21.48 -20.46 -17.85
CA ARG A 233 -21.03 -19.65 -18.98
C ARG A 233 -22.19 -19.09 -19.79
N ARG A 234 -21.98 -17.96 -20.44
CA ARG A 234 -22.97 -17.30 -21.29
C ARG A 234 -22.31 -16.58 -22.47
N LYS A 235 -22.99 -16.53 -23.62
CA LYS A 235 -22.70 -15.56 -24.68
C LYS A 235 -23.50 -14.27 -24.44
N PHE A 236 -22.87 -13.11 -24.60
CA PHE A 236 -23.51 -11.82 -24.39
C PHE A 236 -23.00 -10.83 -25.45
N GLY A 237 -23.90 -10.32 -26.30
CA GLY A 237 -23.49 -9.59 -27.50
C GLY A 237 -22.58 -10.44 -28.38
N ALA A 238 -21.44 -9.88 -28.80
CA ALA A 238 -20.39 -10.62 -29.51
C ALA A 238 -19.41 -11.34 -28.57
N GLY A 239 -19.44 -11.05 -27.27
CA GLY A 239 -18.50 -11.59 -26.28
C GLY A 239 -19.03 -12.74 -25.46
N ARG A 240 -18.27 -13.07 -24.41
CA ARG A 240 -18.47 -14.26 -23.58
C ARG A 240 -18.23 -13.96 -22.11
N VAL A 241 -19.03 -14.57 -21.25
CA VAL A 241 -18.97 -14.38 -19.81
C VAL A 241 -18.89 -15.73 -19.11
N LEU A 242 -18.01 -15.82 -18.12
CA LEU A 242 -17.84 -16.96 -17.22
C LEU A 242 -18.02 -16.49 -15.77
N VAL A 243 -18.79 -17.23 -14.98
CA VAL A 243 -18.92 -17.02 -13.53
C VAL A 243 -18.37 -18.22 -12.79
N ILE A 244 -17.54 -17.97 -11.79
CA ILE A 244 -16.87 -18.98 -10.95
C ILE A 244 -17.16 -18.66 -9.49
N SER A 245 -17.68 -19.60 -8.72
CA SER A 245 -18.16 -19.32 -7.36
C SER A 245 -17.04 -18.91 -6.40
N ASP A 246 -15.83 -19.42 -6.61
CA ASP A 246 -14.72 -19.28 -5.69
C ASP A 246 -13.36 -19.25 -6.40
N LEU A 247 -12.45 -18.38 -5.93
CA LEU A 247 -11.07 -18.31 -6.41
C LEU A 247 -10.28 -19.58 -6.10
N ASP A 248 -10.64 -20.34 -5.06
CA ASP A 248 -9.99 -21.62 -4.75
C ASP A 248 -10.09 -22.63 -5.91
N MET A 249 -11.06 -22.47 -6.81
CA MET A 249 -11.16 -23.25 -8.05
C MET A 249 -10.08 -22.90 -9.08
N LEU A 250 -9.37 -21.78 -8.90
CA LEU A 250 -8.22 -21.36 -9.69
C LEU A 250 -6.89 -21.57 -8.96
N LYS A 251 -6.89 -21.75 -7.63
CA LYS A 251 -5.67 -21.85 -6.83
C LYS A 251 -4.93 -23.16 -7.09
N CYS A 252 -3.61 -23.03 -7.23
CA CYS A 252 -2.66 -24.12 -7.35
C CYS A 252 -2.10 -24.37 -5.94
N SER A 253 -2.74 -25.23 -5.13
CA SER A 253 -2.30 -25.47 -3.74
C SER A 253 -1.11 -26.42 -3.66
N ASP A 254 -0.30 -26.32 -2.58
CA ASP A 254 0.81 -27.17 -2.08
C ASP A 254 0.55 -28.71 -1.98
N MET A 255 -0.40 -29.25 -2.75
CA MET A 255 -0.75 -30.67 -2.83
C MET A 255 0.01 -31.35 -3.97
N GLY A 256 1.33 -31.17 -4.01
CA GLY A 256 2.25 -31.82 -4.95
C GLY A 256 2.02 -31.48 -6.43
N ASP A 257 3.01 -31.78 -7.24
CA ASP A 257 3.20 -31.35 -8.63
C ASP A 257 2.01 -31.61 -9.60
N GLY A 258 0.98 -32.37 -9.20
CA GLY A 258 -0.15 -32.79 -10.03
C GLY A 258 -1.37 -31.86 -10.03
N ALA A 259 -1.77 -31.27 -8.90
CA ALA A 259 -2.97 -30.41 -8.82
C ALA A 259 -2.78 -29.05 -9.51
N ASP A 260 -1.54 -28.58 -9.48
CA ASP A 260 -1.05 -27.37 -10.13
C ASP A 260 -1.19 -27.38 -11.66
N ALA A 261 -0.83 -28.49 -12.30
CA ALA A 261 -0.97 -28.64 -13.76
C ALA A 261 -2.44 -28.64 -14.20
N ILE A 262 -3.30 -29.15 -13.33
CA ILE A 262 -4.73 -29.29 -13.56
C ILE A 262 -5.44 -27.94 -13.52
N ASN A 263 -5.24 -27.13 -12.47
CA ASN A 263 -5.91 -25.83 -12.36
C ASN A 263 -5.37 -24.80 -13.37
N ARG A 264 -4.08 -24.91 -13.76
CA ARG A 264 -3.53 -24.17 -14.91
C ARG A 264 -4.21 -24.54 -16.23
N ALA A 265 -4.48 -25.83 -16.45
CA ALA A 265 -5.21 -26.28 -17.63
C ALA A 265 -6.66 -25.76 -17.63
N PHE A 266 -7.34 -25.73 -16.47
CA PHE A 266 -8.65 -25.12 -16.35
C PHE A 266 -8.64 -23.65 -16.73
N LEU A 267 -7.75 -22.86 -16.12
CA LEU A 267 -7.64 -21.43 -16.38
C LEU A 267 -7.32 -21.15 -17.86
N THR A 268 -6.43 -21.94 -18.46
CA THR A 268 -6.10 -21.85 -19.88
C THR A 268 -7.33 -22.09 -20.76
N LEU A 269 -8.09 -23.17 -20.51
CA LEU A 269 -9.31 -23.46 -21.28
C LEU A 269 -10.41 -22.42 -21.05
N ALA A 270 -10.52 -21.89 -19.83
CA ALA A 270 -11.47 -20.82 -19.50
C ALA A 270 -11.16 -19.55 -20.30
N LEU A 271 -9.88 -19.15 -20.32
CA LEU A 271 -9.42 -17.99 -21.06
C LEU A 271 -9.54 -18.19 -22.58
N GLN A 272 -9.11 -19.35 -23.10
CA GLN A 272 -9.32 -19.68 -24.51
C GLN A 272 -10.79 -19.61 -24.90
N TRP A 273 -11.70 -20.09 -24.04
CA TRP A 273 -13.12 -20.02 -24.33
C TRP A 273 -13.65 -18.59 -24.28
N VAL A 274 -13.26 -17.79 -23.27
CA VAL A 274 -13.79 -16.44 -23.07
C VAL A 274 -13.27 -15.45 -24.12
N THR A 275 -12.08 -15.68 -24.68
CA THR A 275 -11.47 -14.84 -25.72
C THR A 275 -11.68 -15.36 -27.15
N ALA A 276 -12.38 -16.47 -27.34
CA ALA A 276 -12.47 -17.11 -28.67
C ALA A 276 -13.17 -16.26 -29.75
N ASP A 277 -13.99 -15.30 -29.34
CA ASP A 277 -14.68 -14.38 -30.26
C ASP A 277 -13.96 -13.01 -30.35
N SER A 278 -12.81 -12.85 -29.67
CA SER A 278 -11.99 -11.63 -29.70
C SER A 278 -10.78 -11.80 -30.63
N GLU A 279 -10.50 -10.80 -31.48
CA GLU A 279 -9.24 -10.77 -32.22
C GLU A 279 -8.07 -10.54 -31.26
N PRO A 280 -6.94 -11.27 -31.37
CA PRO A 280 -5.76 -11.01 -30.56
C PRO A 280 -5.34 -9.54 -30.66
N ALA A 281 -5.05 -8.91 -29.52
CA ALA A 281 -4.58 -7.52 -29.48
C ALA A 281 -3.33 -7.29 -30.35
N GLY A 282 -2.52 -8.34 -30.55
CA GLY A 282 -1.36 -8.31 -31.43
C GLY A 282 -0.25 -7.39 -30.93
N GLY A 283 0.65 -6.98 -31.83
CA GLY A 283 1.74 -6.06 -31.50
C GLY A 283 2.85 -6.65 -30.61
N ASP A 284 3.73 -5.77 -30.14
CA ASP A 284 4.81 -6.10 -29.20
C ASP A 284 4.23 -6.66 -27.89
N ARG A 285 4.94 -7.60 -27.26
CA ARG A 285 4.60 -8.15 -25.94
C ARG A 285 5.02 -7.25 -24.78
N ARG A 286 5.58 -6.08 -25.07
CA ARG A 286 5.87 -5.05 -24.06
C ARG A 286 4.57 -4.41 -23.57
N LEU A 287 4.28 -4.63 -22.29
CA LEU A 287 3.13 -4.09 -21.57
C LEU A 287 3.59 -3.67 -20.17
N PRO A 288 2.87 -2.78 -19.48
CA PRO A 288 3.11 -2.53 -18.06
C PRO A 288 3.12 -3.85 -17.28
N ARG A 289 4.07 -3.99 -16.35
CA ARG A 289 4.24 -5.21 -15.56
C ARG A 289 4.43 -4.88 -14.08
N GLU A 290 4.11 -5.86 -13.24
CA GLU A 290 4.38 -5.78 -11.80
C GLU A 290 5.87 -5.54 -11.53
N ALA A 291 6.18 -4.59 -10.64
CA ALA A 291 7.54 -4.21 -10.26
C ALA A 291 7.78 -4.47 -8.76
N TRP A 292 7.79 -5.74 -8.35
CA TRP A 292 7.97 -6.18 -6.95
C TRP A 292 6.85 -5.77 -5.96
N GLY A 293 5.82 -5.03 -6.41
CA GLY A 293 4.69 -4.51 -5.61
C GLY A 293 3.31 -4.72 -6.25
N GLY A 294 2.30 -3.96 -5.80
CA GLY A 294 0.86 -4.23 -5.92
C GLY A 294 0.18 -4.16 -7.30
N GLY A 295 0.91 -4.16 -8.40
CA GLY A 295 0.34 -4.26 -9.75
C GLY A 295 1.15 -3.57 -10.84
N ALA A 296 0.67 -3.67 -12.08
CA ALA A 296 1.29 -3.03 -13.24
C ALA A 296 0.75 -1.59 -13.49
N ILE A 297 -0.55 -1.40 -13.28
CA ILE A 297 -1.25 -0.12 -13.38
C ILE A 297 -1.69 0.33 -11.99
N TYR A 298 -1.38 1.58 -11.66
CA TYR A 298 -1.69 2.22 -10.39
C TYR A 298 -3.04 2.95 -10.47
N PRO A 299 -3.67 3.25 -9.33
CA PRO A 299 -4.92 3.99 -9.33
C PRO A 299 -4.81 5.33 -10.04
N GLU A 300 -5.91 5.87 -10.53
CA GLU A 300 -5.91 7.09 -11.35
C GLU A 300 -6.03 8.39 -10.55
N MET A 301 -6.57 8.33 -9.32
CA MET A 301 -6.68 9.51 -8.47
C MET A 301 -5.41 9.71 -7.66
N GLU A 302 -5.15 10.96 -7.25
CA GLU A 302 -4.07 11.31 -6.34
C GLU A 302 -4.48 12.42 -5.39
N ALA A 303 -3.92 12.38 -4.18
CA ALA A 303 -4.00 13.46 -3.21
C ALA A 303 -2.63 13.62 -2.54
N SER A 304 -2.26 14.84 -2.17
CA SER A 304 -1.03 15.11 -1.43
C SER A 304 -1.34 15.45 0.02
N VAL A 305 -0.75 14.71 0.95
CA VAL A 305 -0.79 14.99 2.39
C VAL A 305 0.63 15.25 2.86
N GLY A 306 1.07 16.51 2.77
CA GLY A 306 2.46 16.86 2.99
C GLY A 306 3.36 16.29 1.91
N GLN A 307 4.30 15.43 2.31
CA GLN A 307 5.29 14.79 1.44
C GLN A 307 4.85 13.40 0.98
N VAL A 308 3.70 12.94 1.47
CA VAL A 308 3.10 11.68 1.07
C VAL A 308 2.11 11.96 -0.06
N THR A 309 2.33 11.32 -1.21
CA THR A 309 1.37 11.30 -2.31
C THR A 309 0.55 10.02 -2.22
N VAL A 310 -0.74 10.16 -2.00
CA VAL A 310 -1.70 9.06 -1.86
C VAL A 310 -2.35 8.79 -3.22
N PHE A 311 -2.17 7.60 -3.77
CA PHE A 311 -2.88 7.11 -4.95
C PHE A 311 -4.05 6.23 -4.54
N TYR A 312 -5.20 6.44 -5.15
CA TYR A 312 -6.42 5.70 -4.85
C TYR A 312 -7.35 5.63 -6.07
N ALA A 313 -8.21 4.62 -6.14
CA ALA A 313 -9.13 4.44 -7.25
C ALA A 313 -10.38 5.32 -7.06
N ARG A 314 -11.07 5.72 -8.12
CA ARG A 314 -12.29 6.52 -7.99
C ARG A 314 -13.43 5.80 -7.28
N ASN A 315 -13.41 4.46 -7.30
CA ASN A 315 -14.41 3.62 -6.65
C ASN A 315 -14.24 3.51 -5.12
N GLN A 316 -13.29 4.23 -4.50
CA GLN A 316 -13.16 4.21 -3.04
C GLN A 316 -14.45 4.68 -2.35
N PRO A 317 -14.88 4.01 -1.27
CA PRO A 317 -16.09 4.40 -0.55
C PRO A 317 -15.92 5.77 0.10
N ALA A 318 -17.02 6.52 0.25
CA ALA A 318 -17.00 7.91 0.73
C ALA A 318 -16.24 8.09 2.06
N TRP A 319 -16.42 7.15 3.00
CA TRP A 319 -15.72 7.21 4.28
C TRP A 319 -14.20 7.14 4.12
N MET A 320 -13.67 6.41 3.14
CA MET A 320 -12.23 6.32 2.89
C MET A 320 -11.70 7.60 2.24
N LEU A 321 -12.49 8.23 1.37
CA LEU A 321 -12.17 9.56 0.85
C LEU A 321 -12.12 10.61 1.97
N ASP A 322 -13.00 10.50 2.97
CA ASP A 322 -12.95 11.36 4.16
C ASP A 322 -11.68 11.10 4.99
N VAL A 323 -11.20 9.85 5.10
CA VAL A 323 -9.90 9.54 5.73
C VAL A 323 -8.75 10.28 5.04
N ILE A 324 -8.70 10.23 3.71
CA ILE A 324 -7.64 10.90 2.92
C ILE A 324 -7.73 12.42 3.07
N ARG A 325 -8.94 12.98 2.98
CA ARG A 325 -9.16 14.43 2.93
C ARG A 325 -9.04 15.09 4.30
N ASP A 326 -9.50 14.43 5.35
CA ASP A 326 -9.70 15.05 6.66
C ASP A 326 -8.75 14.46 7.72
N ASP A 327 -8.69 13.13 7.84
CA ASP A 327 -7.95 12.48 8.93
C ASP A 327 -6.44 12.42 8.71
N MET A 328 -5.99 12.09 7.49
CA MET A 328 -4.55 12.05 7.20
C MET A 328 -3.89 13.42 7.43
N PRO A 329 -4.48 14.56 7.01
CA PRO A 329 -3.97 15.88 7.40
C PRO A 329 -4.00 16.17 8.90
N GLU A 330 -4.97 15.61 9.64
CA GLU A 330 -4.97 15.71 11.11
C GLU A 330 -3.82 14.91 11.73
N VAL A 331 -3.66 13.64 11.38
CA VAL A 331 -2.55 12.79 11.82
C VAL A 331 -1.21 13.44 11.51
N LYS A 332 -1.06 14.00 10.30
CA LYS A 332 0.15 14.74 9.92
C LYS A 332 0.43 15.90 10.87
N ARG A 333 -0.56 16.77 11.12
CA ARG A 333 -0.39 17.92 12.04
C ARG A 333 -0.05 17.46 13.45
N THR A 334 -0.64 16.36 13.90
CA THR A 334 -0.36 15.77 15.21
C THR A 334 1.09 15.29 15.30
N ILE A 335 1.57 14.51 14.32
CA ILE A 335 2.96 14.05 14.30
C ILE A 335 3.93 15.24 14.20
N GLU A 336 3.65 16.25 13.38
CA GLU A 336 4.48 17.46 13.30
C GLU A 336 4.51 18.26 14.61
N SER A 337 3.49 18.13 15.46
CA SER A 337 3.48 18.74 16.80
C SER A 337 4.33 17.97 17.82
N TRP A 338 4.61 16.69 17.56
CA TRP A 338 5.53 15.87 18.34
C TRP A 338 6.97 15.94 17.81
N LEU A 339 7.11 16.09 16.49
CA LEU A 339 8.40 16.11 15.80
C LEU A 339 8.39 17.14 14.66
N PRO A 340 8.88 18.37 14.91
CA PRO A 340 9.09 19.34 13.85
C PRO A 340 10.24 18.88 12.94
N SER A 341 9.96 18.51 11.70
CA SER A 341 10.98 18.05 10.74
C SER A 341 11.08 18.97 9.53
N ALA A 342 12.26 18.99 8.90
CA ALA A 342 12.38 19.58 7.57
C ALA A 342 11.66 18.70 6.54
N PRO A 343 11.13 19.28 5.45
CA PRO A 343 10.75 18.50 4.29
C PRO A 343 11.94 17.67 3.78
N SER A 344 11.68 16.41 3.47
CA SER A 344 12.54 15.49 2.74
C SER A 344 12.47 15.81 1.24
N ASP A 345 13.60 15.78 0.56
CA ASP A 345 13.63 15.89 -0.90
C ASP A 345 13.04 14.64 -1.59
N GLU A 346 12.99 13.51 -0.89
CA GLU A 346 12.35 12.27 -1.35
C GLU A 346 10.92 12.19 -0.79
N GLY A 347 9.93 12.28 -1.69
CA GLY A 347 8.53 12.03 -1.36
C GLY A 347 8.23 10.53 -1.19
N MET A 348 7.17 10.22 -0.44
CA MET A 348 6.67 8.85 -0.27
C MET A 348 5.39 8.66 -1.08
N HIS A 349 5.26 7.55 -1.78
CA HIS A 349 4.00 7.19 -2.45
C HIS A 349 3.25 6.14 -1.64
N LEU A 350 1.98 6.41 -1.37
CA LEU A 350 1.10 5.52 -0.63
C LEU A 350 -0.05 5.10 -1.52
N ILE A 351 -0.20 3.80 -1.76
CA ILE A 351 -1.20 3.24 -2.66
C ILE A 351 -2.32 2.63 -1.81
N LEU A 352 -3.51 3.23 -1.86
CA LEU A 352 -4.70 2.68 -1.23
C LEU A 352 -5.38 1.69 -2.18
N SER A 353 -5.12 0.41 -1.94
CA SER A 353 -5.66 -0.70 -2.72
C SER A 353 -6.99 -1.19 -2.16
N ALA A 354 -7.75 -1.86 -3.03
CA ALA A 354 -9.03 -2.45 -2.67
C ALA A 354 -8.90 -3.68 -1.78
N GLY A 355 -9.84 -3.87 -0.85
CA GLY A 355 -9.93 -5.05 0.01
C GLY A 355 -9.25 -4.94 1.38
N ALA A 356 -9.18 -6.09 2.07
CA ALA A 356 -8.52 -6.27 3.36
C ALA A 356 -7.46 -7.38 3.24
N GLY A 357 -6.24 -7.15 3.74
CA GLY A 357 -5.19 -8.16 3.59
C GLY A 357 -3.74 -7.74 3.91
N GLY A 358 -3.51 -6.54 4.45
CA GLY A 358 -2.18 -6.09 4.86
C GLY A 358 -1.61 -5.01 3.95
N GLY A 359 -0.32 -5.08 3.63
CA GLY A 359 0.36 -4.09 2.81
C GLY A 359 1.67 -4.62 2.22
N TRP A 360 2.32 -3.80 1.41
CA TRP A 360 3.66 -4.08 0.88
C TRP A 360 4.49 -2.80 0.87
N ALA A 361 5.81 -2.92 0.90
CA ALA A 361 6.72 -1.79 0.73
C ALA A 361 7.75 -2.12 -0.35
N VAL A 362 8.02 -1.15 -1.23
CA VAL A 362 9.05 -1.26 -2.26
C VAL A 362 10.10 -0.19 -2.07
N ASN A 363 11.25 -0.62 -1.53
CA ASN A 363 12.38 0.24 -1.17
C ASN A 363 13.62 0.02 -2.06
N ILE A 364 13.52 -0.84 -3.09
CA ILE A 364 14.65 -1.20 -3.98
C ILE A 364 14.90 -0.18 -5.10
N TYR A 365 13.95 0.72 -5.36
CA TYR A 365 14.05 1.79 -6.35
C TYR A 365 13.37 3.07 -5.84
N THR A 366 13.67 4.21 -6.46
CA THR A 366 13.08 5.50 -6.10
C THR A 366 12.11 6.03 -7.16
N PRO A 367 11.14 6.90 -6.78
CA PRO A 367 10.71 7.16 -5.39
C PRO A 367 10.16 5.90 -4.69
N LYS A 368 10.17 5.88 -3.35
CA LYS A 368 9.68 4.72 -2.59
C LYS A 368 8.16 4.63 -2.68
N GLU A 369 7.63 3.41 -2.55
CA GLU A 369 6.19 3.20 -2.51
C GLU A 369 5.77 2.18 -1.45
N VAL A 370 4.61 2.39 -0.87
CA VAL A 370 3.96 1.49 0.08
C VAL A 370 2.51 1.32 -0.29
N GLY A 371 2.01 0.09 -0.25
CA GLY A 371 0.61 -0.22 -0.46
C GLY A 371 -0.12 -0.59 0.81
N ILE A 372 -1.35 -0.10 0.94
CA ILE A 372 -2.28 -0.41 2.03
C ILE A 372 -3.49 -1.15 1.46
N ILE A 373 -3.80 -2.31 2.03
CA ILE A 373 -4.97 -3.12 1.73
C ILE A 373 -5.77 -3.27 3.03
N ALA A 374 -6.59 -2.27 3.32
CA ALA A 374 -7.42 -2.22 4.52
C ALA A 374 -8.82 -1.64 4.24
N LEU A 375 -9.82 -2.21 4.91
CA LEU A 375 -11.20 -1.71 4.95
C LEU A 375 -11.54 -1.09 6.32
N ASP A 376 -10.52 -0.70 7.07
CA ASP A 376 -10.63 -0.13 8.40
C ASP A 376 -9.91 1.21 8.48
N ARG A 377 -10.60 2.21 9.03
CA ARG A 377 -10.09 3.59 9.15
C ARG A 377 -8.81 3.65 9.97
N GLU A 378 -8.79 2.93 11.10
CA GLU A 378 -7.69 2.99 12.05
C GLU A 378 -6.46 2.27 11.51
N ALA A 379 -6.63 1.15 10.80
CA ALA A 379 -5.56 0.46 10.09
C ALA A 379 -4.91 1.35 9.01
N ILE A 380 -5.72 2.07 8.22
CA ILE A 380 -5.21 3.00 7.18
C ILE A 380 -4.38 4.12 7.82
N LEU A 381 -4.89 4.71 8.91
CA LEU A 381 -4.22 5.82 9.58
C LEU A 381 -2.97 5.38 10.37
N SER A 382 -2.98 4.17 10.92
CA SER A 382 -1.81 3.55 11.55
C SER A 382 -0.67 3.40 10.56
N ILE A 383 -0.91 2.78 9.39
CA ILE A 383 0.15 2.62 8.37
C ILE A 383 0.55 3.99 7.79
N PHE A 384 -0.39 4.90 7.55
CA PHE A 384 -0.06 6.26 7.12
C PHE A 384 0.87 6.98 8.11
N ALA A 385 0.65 6.81 9.42
CA ALA A 385 1.53 7.39 10.45
C ALA A 385 2.95 6.82 10.39
N HIS A 386 3.09 5.51 10.19
CA HIS A 386 4.39 4.83 10.00
C HIS A 386 5.13 5.40 8.79
N GLU A 387 4.48 5.44 7.63
CA GLU A 387 5.10 5.90 6.39
C GLU A 387 5.40 7.39 6.39
N LEU A 388 4.55 8.21 7.03
CA LEU A 388 4.83 9.61 7.22
C LEU A 388 6.07 9.81 8.10
N ALA A 389 6.21 9.05 9.18
CA ALA A 389 7.35 9.14 10.08
C ALA A 389 8.68 8.78 9.38
N HIS A 390 8.68 7.84 8.42
CA HIS A 390 9.87 7.63 7.59
C HIS A 390 10.32 8.87 6.80
N THR A 391 9.43 9.80 6.47
CA THR A 391 9.81 11.08 5.82
C THR A 391 10.31 12.14 6.81
N MET A 392 10.37 11.80 8.09
CA MET A 392 10.68 12.69 9.21
C MET A 392 11.85 12.18 10.07
N ASP A 393 12.48 11.06 9.68
CA ASP A 393 13.50 10.34 10.46
C ASP A 393 14.78 11.15 10.72
N ASP A 394 15.09 12.09 9.83
CA ASP A 394 16.18 13.05 10.02
C ASP A 394 15.88 14.12 11.08
N GLY A 395 14.60 14.36 11.40
CA GLY A 395 14.16 15.31 12.42
C GLY A 395 14.37 16.79 12.06
N PRO A 396 14.35 17.69 13.07
CA PRO A 396 14.59 19.11 12.87
C PRO A 396 16.04 19.41 12.43
N PRO A 397 16.26 20.37 11.50
CA PRO A 397 17.60 20.85 11.16
C PRO A 397 18.37 21.37 12.37
N GLY A 398 19.66 21.06 12.43
CA GLY A 398 20.56 21.52 13.49
C GLY A 398 20.74 23.05 13.51
N ALA A 399 21.54 23.56 14.44
CA ALA A 399 21.77 25.01 14.60
C ALA A 399 22.25 25.72 13.31
N GLY A 400 22.97 25.00 12.43
CA GLY A 400 23.41 25.49 11.12
C GLY A 400 22.40 25.33 9.99
N GLY A 401 21.18 24.85 10.26
CA GLY A 401 20.16 24.58 9.25
C GLY A 401 20.42 23.34 8.39
N LYS A 402 21.30 22.44 8.83
CA LYS A 402 21.68 21.22 8.11
C LYS A 402 21.20 19.97 8.82
N ILE A 403 21.07 18.89 8.05
CA ILE A 403 20.89 17.51 8.54
C ILE A 403 22.26 16.82 8.54
N GLY A 404 22.52 15.98 9.54
CA GLY A 404 23.84 15.43 9.80
C GLY A 404 23.83 14.04 10.42
N GLY A 405 24.72 13.16 9.96
CA GLY A 405 24.92 11.82 10.52
C GLY A 405 23.80 10.83 10.17
N ARG A 406 24.20 9.62 9.78
CA ARG A 406 23.32 8.47 9.53
C ARG A 406 23.21 7.61 10.78
N MET A 407 21.98 7.43 11.25
CA MET A 407 21.67 6.66 12.45
C MET A 407 21.98 5.16 12.26
N PRO A 408 22.24 4.40 13.35
CA PRO A 408 22.35 2.95 13.28
C PRO A 408 21.13 2.31 12.60
N TRP A 409 21.34 1.20 11.91
CA TRP A 409 20.33 0.52 11.09
C TRP A 409 18.94 0.33 11.74
N PRO A 410 18.80 -0.14 13.01
CA PRO A 410 17.46 -0.39 13.57
C PRO A 410 16.65 0.88 13.82
N TYR A 411 17.24 2.07 13.72
CA TYR A 411 16.60 3.34 14.03
C TYR A 411 15.39 3.64 13.15
N SER A 412 15.50 3.52 11.82
CA SER A 412 14.47 4.07 10.90
C SER A 412 13.11 3.38 11.07
N GLU A 413 13.08 2.04 11.15
CA GLU A 413 11.85 1.27 11.39
C GLU A 413 11.34 1.45 12.83
N ALA A 414 12.24 1.51 13.82
CA ALA A 414 11.84 1.78 15.20
C ALA A 414 11.19 3.17 15.32
N HIS A 415 11.78 4.19 14.67
CA HIS A 415 11.27 5.55 14.62
C HIS A 415 9.85 5.58 14.06
N ALA A 416 9.64 4.94 12.90
CA ALA A 416 8.33 4.89 12.27
C ALA A 416 7.29 4.15 13.14
N GLY A 417 7.66 2.98 13.67
CA GLY A 417 6.78 2.20 14.57
C GLY A 417 6.47 2.91 15.89
N TRP A 418 7.36 3.77 16.38
CA TRP A 418 7.12 4.57 17.58
C TRP A 418 6.00 5.59 17.37
N PHE A 419 6.03 6.34 16.27
CA PHE A 419 4.97 7.29 15.93
C PHE A 419 3.67 6.59 15.51
N GLN A 420 3.77 5.43 14.85
CA GLN A 420 2.63 4.56 14.58
C GLN A 420 1.91 4.17 15.88
N GLY A 421 2.64 3.65 16.88
CA GLY A 421 2.08 3.29 18.18
C GLY A 421 1.43 4.47 18.91
N LYS A 422 2.02 5.68 18.85
CA LYS A 422 1.41 6.88 19.44
C LYS A 422 0.11 7.30 18.75
N ILE A 423 0.02 7.17 17.42
CA ILE A 423 -1.24 7.42 16.69
C ILE A 423 -2.29 6.35 16.99
N GLU A 424 -1.90 5.08 17.05
CA GLU A 424 -2.79 4.00 17.45
C GLU A 424 -3.38 4.23 18.84
N GLU A 425 -2.56 4.62 19.82
CA GLU A 425 -3.02 4.91 21.17
C GLU A 425 -3.93 6.14 21.22
N LEU A 426 -3.56 7.23 20.53
CA LEU A 426 -4.39 8.44 20.46
C LEU A 426 -5.80 8.14 19.93
N ARG A 427 -5.91 7.21 18.98
CA ARG A 427 -7.17 6.97 18.26
C ARG A 427 -7.98 5.80 18.84
N THR A 428 -7.31 4.81 19.42
CA THR A 428 -7.94 3.55 19.87
C THR A 428 -7.79 3.30 21.37
N GLY A 429 -6.92 4.04 22.06
CA GLY A 429 -6.58 3.84 23.47
C GLY A 429 -5.56 2.72 23.72
N ALA A 430 -4.98 2.13 22.68
CA ALA A 430 -3.93 1.11 22.78
C ALA A 430 -2.91 1.22 21.64
N ARG A 431 -1.66 0.80 21.90
CA ARG A 431 -0.56 0.80 20.93
C ARG A 431 -0.49 -0.42 20.02
N GLY A 432 -1.51 -1.28 20.04
CA GLY A 432 -1.54 -2.50 19.23
C GLY A 432 -0.25 -3.33 19.33
N GLY A 433 0.41 -3.56 18.20
CA GLY A 433 1.68 -4.28 18.09
C GLY A 433 2.94 -3.47 18.44
N HIS A 434 2.78 -2.18 18.76
CA HIS A 434 3.83 -1.20 19.02
C HIS A 434 3.94 -0.84 20.51
N ASP A 435 3.49 -1.74 21.40
CA ASP A 435 3.65 -1.58 22.85
C ASP A 435 5.14 -1.69 23.24
N PRO A 436 5.73 -0.64 23.85
CA PRO A 436 7.10 -0.67 24.35
C PRO A 436 7.38 -1.84 25.31
N ASN A 437 6.39 -2.22 26.14
CA ASN A 437 6.56 -3.28 27.12
C ASN A 437 6.57 -4.68 26.51
N ALA A 438 6.22 -4.82 25.22
CA ALA A 438 6.39 -6.07 24.49
C ALA A 438 7.86 -6.52 24.41
N THR A 439 8.83 -5.62 24.65
CA THR A 439 10.26 -5.96 24.76
C THR A 439 10.53 -7.00 25.84
N LEU A 440 9.71 -7.09 26.89
CA LEU A 440 9.88 -8.03 28.00
C LEU A 440 9.73 -9.50 27.59
N ASN A 441 9.13 -9.76 26.43
CA ASN A 441 9.05 -11.11 25.86
C ASN A 441 10.43 -11.64 25.43
N ASP A 442 11.33 -10.74 25.02
CA ASP A 442 12.67 -11.07 24.54
C ASP A 442 13.77 -10.67 25.53
N ASP A 443 13.49 -9.65 26.37
CA ASP A 443 14.42 -9.03 27.30
C ASP A 443 13.78 -8.86 28.70
N PRO A 444 13.45 -9.97 29.40
CA PRO A 444 12.61 -9.95 30.60
C PRO A 444 13.25 -9.25 31.81
N ASP A 445 14.55 -8.99 31.79
CA ASP A 445 15.29 -8.26 32.81
C ASP A 445 15.77 -6.87 32.33
N HIS A 446 15.45 -6.50 31.09
CA HIS A 446 15.94 -5.32 30.37
C HIS A 446 17.45 -5.30 30.06
N ARG A 447 18.19 -6.40 30.29
CA ARG A 447 19.66 -6.41 30.32
C ARG A 447 20.30 -7.36 29.33
N THR A 448 19.51 -8.22 28.70
CA THR A 448 19.99 -9.35 27.90
C THR A 448 20.21 -8.97 26.44
N VAL A 449 19.40 -8.05 25.91
CA VAL A 449 19.47 -7.66 24.50
C VAL A 449 20.52 -6.57 24.27
N ASP A 450 21.53 -6.85 23.45
CA ASP A 450 22.53 -5.86 23.05
C ASP A 450 22.18 -5.24 21.68
N LEU A 451 21.89 -3.93 21.66
CA LEU A 451 21.54 -3.21 20.42
C LEU A 451 22.67 -3.20 19.38
N THR A 452 23.94 -3.28 19.82
CA THR A 452 25.09 -3.32 18.91
C THR A 452 25.23 -4.68 18.22
N ALA A 453 24.77 -5.74 18.87
CA ALA A 453 24.82 -7.09 18.34
C ALA A 453 23.70 -7.36 17.32
N LEU A 454 22.62 -6.58 17.35
CA LEU A 454 21.44 -6.75 16.49
C LEU A 454 21.48 -5.94 15.19
N GLU A 455 22.60 -5.31 14.86
CA GLU A 455 22.76 -4.62 13.58
C GLU A 455 22.71 -5.62 12.41
N ASN A 456 21.69 -5.48 11.55
CA ASN A 456 21.57 -6.17 10.26
C ASN A 456 21.45 -7.71 10.33
N ARG A 457 20.62 -8.24 11.25
CA ARG A 457 20.44 -9.71 11.44
C ARG A 457 19.19 -10.34 10.84
N GLY A 458 18.27 -9.57 10.23
CA GLY A 458 17.09 -10.15 9.56
C GLY A 458 15.93 -10.43 10.53
N PRO A 459 15.49 -11.68 10.78
CA PRO A 459 14.29 -11.96 11.58
C PRO A 459 14.29 -11.40 13.02
N ASP A 460 15.45 -11.09 13.59
CA ASP A 460 15.59 -10.56 14.96
C ASP A 460 15.39 -9.04 15.05
N ASN A 461 15.14 -8.35 13.93
CA ASN A 461 15.04 -6.88 13.88
C ASN A 461 13.93 -6.33 14.79
N GLY A 462 12.82 -7.05 14.94
CA GLY A 462 11.72 -6.65 15.82
C GLY A 462 12.11 -6.57 17.30
N ILE A 463 13.12 -7.34 17.73
CA ILE A 463 13.64 -7.29 19.10
C ILE A 463 14.32 -5.94 19.35
N ALA A 464 15.14 -5.48 18.40
CA ALA A 464 15.81 -4.18 18.49
C ALA A 464 14.81 -3.02 18.53
N TRP A 465 13.75 -3.08 17.69
CA TRP A 465 12.72 -2.04 17.66
C TRP A 465 11.96 -1.95 18.97
N ARG A 466 11.49 -3.08 19.53
CA ARG A 466 10.81 -3.10 20.83
C ARG A 466 11.69 -2.55 21.96
N LYS A 467 12.98 -2.92 21.97
CA LYS A 467 13.93 -2.37 22.95
C LYS A 467 14.08 -0.86 22.81
N LEU A 468 14.15 -0.34 21.57
CA LEU A 468 14.21 1.10 21.33
C LEU A 468 12.93 1.81 21.77
N TRP A 469 11.76 1.26 21.48
CA TRP A 469 10.49 1.82 21.95
C TRP A 469 10.43 1.90 23.48
N TRP A 470 10.90 0.86 24.18
CA TRP A 470 11.00 0.88 25.65
C TRP A 470 11.97 1.94 26.14
N ILE A 471 13.18 2.03 25.57
CA ILE A 471 14.16 3.08 25.92
C ILE A 471 13.53 4.46 25.73
N TRP A 472 12.91 4.71 24.57
CA TRP A 472 12.30 6.00 24.26
C TRP A 472 11.12 6.32 25.16
N GLN A 473 10.31 5.32 25.56
CA GLN A 473 9.27 5.50 26.56
C GLN A 473 9.86 5.89 27.92
N LYS A 474 10.95 5.26 28.38
CA LYS A 474 11.60 5.65 29.65
C LYS A 474 12.12 7.09 29.62
N LEU A 475 12.65 7.51 28.48
CA LEU A 475 13.08 8.90 28.29
C LEU A 475 11.89 9.87 28.20
N ASP A 476 10.78 9.49 27.55
CA ASP A 476 9.52 10.24 27.55
C ASP A 476 8.95 10.36 28.98
N ASP A 477 9.02 9.30 29.79
CA ASP A 477 8.54 9.27 31.17
C ASP A 477 9.32 10.24 32.07
N GLN A 478 10.64 10.31 31.89
CA GLN A 478 11.55 11.06 32.77
C GLN A 478 11.75 12.51 32.33
N TYR A 479 11.87 12.77 31.02
CA TYR A 479 12.27 14.08 30.48
C TYR A 479 11.15 14.80 29.72
N GLY A 480 10.02 14.14 29.47
CA GLY A 480 8.90 14.68 28.70
C GLY A 480 9.15 14.69 27.19
N PRO A 481 8.11 14.83 26.36
CA PRO A 481 8.14 14.51 24.92
C PRO A 481 9.12 15.35 24.09
N THR A 482 9.54 16.52 24.59
CA THR A 482 10.44 17.43 23.88
C THR A 482 11.85 16.83 23.66
N TRP A 483 12.28 15.85 24.47
CA TRP A 483 13.63 15.30 24.38
C TRP A 483 13.93 14.66 23.01
N TYR A 484 12.96 14.00 22.37
CA TYR A 484 13.17 13.26 21.12
C TYR A 484 13.52 14.21 19.96
N ALA A 485 12.74 15.28 19.79
CA ALA A 485 13.02 16.30 18.77
C ALA A 485 14.35 17.03 19.05
N ARG A 486 14.66 17.27 20.34
CA ARG A 486 15.93 17.87 20.76
C ARG A 486 17.12 16.95 20.46
N TRP A 487 16.98 15.64 20.65
CA TRP A 487 18.02 14.67 20.33
C TRP A 487 18.41 14.71 18.85
N LEU A 488 17.41 14.69 17.95
CA LEU A 488 17.69 14.80 16.51
C LEU A 488 18.26 16.17 16.13
N TRP A 489 17.82 17.24 16.78
CA TRP A 489 18.44 18.56 16.61
C TRP A 489 19.91 18.60 17.06
N VAL A 490 20.25 17.96 18.19
CA VAL A 490 21.64 17.82 18.69
C VAL A 490 22.48 17.02 17.69
N LYS A 491 21.98 15.85 17.25
CA LYS A 491 22.61 15.02 16.20
C LYS A 491 22.96 15.87 14.98
N ASN A 492 21.96 16.55 14.43
CA ASN A 492 22.11 17.38 13.24
C ASN A 492 23.04 18.59 13.46
N THR A 493 23.11 19.10 14.68
CA THR A 493 24.04 20.18 15.05
C THR A 493 25.49 19.69 15.12
N ARG A 494 25.73 18.52 15.71
CA ARG A 494 27.09 17.93 15.84
C ARG A 494 27.62 17.43 14.50
N TRP A 495 26.77 16.83 13.70
CA TRP A 495 27.17 16.11 12.49
C TRP A 495 26.77 16.79 11.18
N GLY A 496 26.27 18.03 11.22
CA GLY A 496 25.76 18.74 10.04
C GLY A 496 26.79 19.02 8.94
N ASP A 497 28.09 18.97 9.25
CA ASP A 497 29.17 19.06 8.26
C ASP A 497 29.63 17.68 7.74
N THR A 498 29.09 16.58 8.29
CA THR A 498 29.39 15.19 7.92
C THR A 498 28.10 14.36 7.77
N PRO A 499 27.21 14.68 6.81
CA PRO A 499 25.91 14.02 6.67
C PRO A 499 26.01 12.50 6.46
N ASP A 500 27.01 12.02 5.72
CA ASP A 500 27.15 10.59 5.39
C ASP A 500 27.79 9.75 6.50
N ARG A 501 28.25 10.37 7.59
CA ARG A 501 28.91 9.68 8.70
C ARG A 501 27.95 8.67 9.32
N ALA A 502 28.32 7.39 9.28
CA ALA A 502 27.61 6.37 10.05
C ALA A 502 27.92 6.56 11.54
N LEU A 503 26.89 6.81 12.34
CA LEU A 503 27.00 7.01 13.78
C LEU A 503 27.06 5.66 14.49
N THR A 504 27.91 5.55 15.51
CA THR A 504 27.94 4.40 16.42
C THR A 504 26.92 4.59 17.55
N TRP A 505 26.65 3.53 18.33
CA TRP A 505 25.87 3.66 19.55
C TRP A 505 26.51 4.60 20.58
N ASP A 506 27.84 4.70 20.66
CA ASP A 506 28.50 5.76 21.44
C ASP A 506 28.14 7.18 20.98
N ASP A 507 28.13 7.42 19.66
CA ASP A 507 27.75 8.72 19.09
C ASP A 507 26.29 9.04 19.42
N VAL A 508 25.40 8.06 19.28
CA VAL A 508 23.96 8.16 19.59
C VAL A 508 23.70 8.44 21.06
N VAL A 509 24.32 7.70 21.98
CA VAL A 509 24.13 7.88 23.43
C VAL A 509 24.69 9.23 23.88
N GLU A 510 25.80 9.69 23.30
CA GLU A 510 26.32 11.04 23.53
C GLU A 510 25.35 12.13 23.04
N ASP A 511 24.77 11.98 21.84
CA ASP A 511 23.75 12.90 21.32
C ASP A 511 22.51 12.96 22.23
N MET A 512 22.02 11.79 22.68
CA MET A 512 20.89 11.70 23.62
C MET A 512 21.25 12.34 24.96
N SER A 513 22.46 12.12 25.48
CA SER A 513 22.92 12.66 26.77
C SER A 513 22.92 14.18 26.77
N ILE A 514 23.45 14.80 25.71
CA ILE A 514 23.41 16.26 25.52
C ILE A 514 21.97 16.77 25.43
N ALA A 515 21.08 16.01 24.79
CA ALA A 515 19.68 16.37 24.64
C ALA A 515 18.90 16.33 25.96
N VAL A 516 19.12 15.32 26.80
CA VAL A 516 18.44 15.20 28.10
C VAL A 516 19.16 15.92 29.24
N GLY A 517 20.42 16.36 29.04
CA GLY A 517 21.23 17.05 30.05
C GLY A 517 21.84 16.14 31.11
N GLU A 518 21.76 14.82 30.95
CA GLU A 518 22.30 13.80 31.85
C GLU A 518 23.12 12.76 31.04
N ASP A 519 24.17 12.21 31.63
CA ASP A 519 25.03 11.18 31.03
C ASP A 519 24.31 9.82 31.05
N LEU A 520 23.90 9.35 29.87
CA LEU A 520 23.15 8.11 29.66
C LEU A 520 24.03 6.87 29.48
N PHE A 521 25.37 6.99 29.45
CA PHE A 521 26.24 5.83 29.19
C PHE A 521 26.08 4.72 30.23
N ALA A 522 25.95 5.08 31.51
CA ALA A 522 25.72 4.13 32.58
C ALA A 522 24.39 3.39 32.39
N PHE A 523 23.32 4.10 32.02
CA PHE A 523 22.02 3.48 31.75
C PHE A 523 22.08 2.51 30.57
N PHE A 524 22.68 2.90 29.43
CA PHE A 524 22.78 2.03 28.26
C PHE A 524 23.62 0.78 28.52
N SER A 525 24.70 0.92 29.29
CA SER A 525 25.52 -0.22 29.72
C SER A 525 24.75 -1.12 30.70
N ASP A 526 23.96 -0.54 31.60
CA ASP A 526 23.14 -1.27 32.56
C ASP A 526 22.10 -2.15 31.86
N ILE A 527 21.47 -1.64 30.80
CA ILE A 527 20.52 -2.38 29.95
C ILE A 527 21.20 -3.29 28.91
N GLY A 528 22.51 -3.55 29.02
CA GLY A 528 23.20 -4.54 28.22
C GLY A 528 23.63 -4.09 26.82
N THR A 529 23.59 -2.80 26.49
CA THR A 529 24.14 -2.31 25.22
C THR A 529 25.66 -2.15 25.34
N THR A 530 26.42 -2.79 24.46
CA THR A 530 27.89 -2.71 24.47
C THR A 530 28.34 -1.34 23.96
N LEU A 531 28.98 -0.54 24.81
CA LEU A 531 29.53 0.78 24.45
C LEU A 531 31.05 0.80 24.55
N GLY A 532 31.70 1.65 23.74
CA GLY A 532 33.13 1.88 23.81
C GLY A 532 33.58 2.73 25.01
N ARG A 533 32.65 3.35 25.71
CA ARG A 533 32.89 4.22 26.88
C ARG A 533 31.95 3.85 28.02
N GLU A 534 32.43 4.03 29.26
CA GLU A 534 31.60 3.85 30.47
C GLU A 534 30.89 5.14 30.91
N ARG A 535 31.36 6.29 30.44
CA ARG A 535 30.85 7.63 30.77
C ARG A 535 31.10 8.61 29.63
N LEU A 536 30.29 9.65 29.54
CA LEU A 536 30.44 10.71 28.55
C LEU A 536 31.73 11.52 28.74
N GLY A 537 32.02 11.94 29.98
CA GLY A 537 33.12 12.86 30.29
C GLY A 537 32.77 14.33 29.99
N GLU A 538 33.79 15.15 29.70
CA GLU A 538 33.60 16.54 29.27
C GLU A 538 33.41 16.59 27.75
N VAL A 539 32.33 17.20 27.29
CA VAL A 539 32.00 17.36 25.87
C VAL A 539 31.82 18.84 25.52
N GLU A 540 32.22 19.24 24.31
CA GLU A 540 31.95 20.58 23.79
C GLU A 540 30.71 20.54 22.89
N PHE A 541 29.72 21.39 23.19
CA PHE A 541 28.54 21.57 22.37
C PHE A 541 28.18 23.06 22.29
N LEU A 542 28.03 23.58 21.06
CA LEU A 542 27.76 25.00 20.78
C LEU A 542 28.73 25.97 21.48
N GLY A 543 30.02 25.60 21.56
CA GLY A 543 31.08 26.39 22.19
C GLY A 543 31.04 26.41 23.72
N ALA A 544 30.16 25.62 24.34
CA ALA A 544 30.13 25.40 25.79
C ALA A 544 30.71 24.02 26.13
N ARG A 545 31.52 23.96 27.19
CA ARG A 545 31.97 22.69 27.78
C ARG A 545 30.93 22.22 28.77
N LEU A 546 30.44 21.01 28.57
CA LEU A 546 29.42 20.37 29.37
C LEU A 546 30.05 19.23 30.17
N SER A 547 29.69 19.14 31.45
CA SER A 547 29.91 17.98 32.28
C SER A 547 28.55 17.62 32.87
N LEU A 548 28.01 16.48 32.44
CA LEU A 548 26.64 16.08 32.76
C LEU A 548 26.65 15.13 33.96
N PRO A 549 25.69 15.25 34.90
CA PRO A 549 25.51 14.25 35.94
C PRO A 549 25.06 12.91 35.33
N ALA A 550 25.40 11.79 35.96
CA ALA A 550 24.92 10.48 35.52
C ALA A 550 23.39 10.39 35.65
N ALA A 551 22.74 9.89 34.60
CA ALA A 551 21.31 9.66 34.62
C ALA A 551 20.96 8.51 35.56
N VAL A 552 19.86 8.66 36.29
CA VAL A 552 19.29 7.60 37.13
C VAL A 552 17.92 7.25 36.57
N ILE A 553 17.84 6.17 35.81
CA ILE A 553 16.62 5.68 35.16
C ILE A 553 16.28 4.32 35.74
N GLU A 554 15.08 4.17 36.29
CA GLU A 554 14.62 2.90 36.84
C GLU A 554 14.26 1.90 35.73
N LEU A 555 14.70 0.66 35.88
CA LEU A 555 14.36 -0.45 34.99
C LEU A 555 12.99 -1.02 35.35
N THR A 556 11.96 -0.25 35.02
CA THR A 556 10.55 -0.61 35.16
C THR A 556 9.86 -0.55 33.81
N ASP A 557 8.66 -1.10 33.74
CA ASP A 557 7.76 -0.96 32.60
C ASP A 557 7.67 0.51 32.16
N GLY A 558 7.58 0.73 30.86
CA GLY A 558 7.31 2.04 30.28
C GLY A 558 5.87 2.48 30.59
N GLY A 559 5.70 3.77 30.83
CA GLY A 559 4.39 4.38 31.05
C GLY A 559 3.52 4.54 29.80
N ASP A 560 2.41 5.26 29.97
CA ASP A 560 1.48 5.63 28.90
C ASP A 560 2.14 6.52 27.83
N ALA A 561 1.57 6.59 26.62
CA ALA A 561 2.10 7.51 25.62
C ALA A 561 2.00 8.97 26.04
N ARG A 562 3.09 9.70 25.83
CA ARG A 562 3.10 11.17 25.83
C ARG A 562 2.52 11.69 24.53
N LEU A 563 1.22 11.94 24.50
CA LEU A 563 0.47 12.37 23.31
C LEU A 563 0.32 13.89 23.19
N GLU A 564 0.76 14.64 24.20
CA GLU A 564 0.80 16.09 24.17
C GLU A 564 1.85 16.62 23.16
N PRO A 565 1.59 17.79 22.52
CA PRO A 565 2.61 18.48 21.73
C PRO A 565 3.86 18.80 22.55
N ILE A 566 5.01 18.95 21.88
CA ILE A 566 6.21 19.45 22.56
C ILE A 566 5.95 20.85 23.14
N ASP A 567 6.42 21.09 24.35
CA ASP A 567 6.08 22.24 25.19
C ASP A 567 7.25 23.23 25.40
N ASP A 568 8.46 22.86 24.98
CA ASP A 568 9.69 23.63 25.13
C ASP A 568 10.46 23.78 23.81
N ASP A 569 11.37 24.76 23.77
CA ASP A 569 12.27 25.02 22.65
C ASP A 569 13.29 23.88 22.54
N TYR A 570 12.99 22.89 21.69
CA TYR A 570 13.86 21.75 21.39
C TYR A 570 15.25 22.16 20.88
N ARG A 571 15.45 23.42 20.46
CA ARG A 571 16.74 23.97 19.99
C ARG A 571 17.67 24.40 21.11
N ARG A 572 17.36 24.05 22.36
CA ARG A 572 18.19 24.34 23.53
C ARG A 572 18.54 23.03 24.20
N PRO A 573 19.82 22.76 24.52
CA PRO A 573 20.17 21.62 25.37
C PRO A 573 19.52 21.80 26.75
N TRP A 574 19.13 20.68 27.37
CA TRP A 574 18.56 20.67 28.72
C TRP A 574 19.58 21.26 29.71
N ARG A 575 19.10 22.06 30.66
CA ARG A 575 19.94 22.81 31.61
C ARG A 575 19.74 22.39 33.03
#